data_AF-A0A844CT32-F1
#
_entry.id   AF-A0A844CT32-F1
#
_cell.length_a   1.000
_cell.length_b   1.000
_cell.length_c   1.000
_cell.angle_alpha   90.00
_cell.angle_beta   90.00
_cell.angle_gamma   90.00
#
_symmetry.space_group_name_H-M   'P 1'
#
loop_
_entity.id
_entity.type
_entity.pdbx_description
1 polymer ?
#
loop_
_entity_poly.entity_id
_entity_poly.type
_entity_poly.pdbx_seq_one_letter_code
_entity_poly.pdbx_strand_id
1 'polypeptide(L)' 'MDRLHYKGWDIIPTALPTSDHKWTASCDLARVNADGEEVFEGATMQFVRDSQEDAITAACDEAIVQIDNIIANPLVRMT' A
#
# COMPACT_ATOMS: atom_id res chain seq x y z
N MET A 1 7.95 -8.54 5.67
CA MET A 1 8.26 -7.55 4.61
C MET A 1 7.95 -6.21 5.22
N ASP A 2 8.96 -5.39 5.51
CA ASP A 2 8.77 -4.16 6.30
C ASP A 2 8.44 -2.93 5.44
N ARG A 3 8.92 -2.90 4.18
CA ARG A 3 8.67 -1.83 3.22
C ARG A 3 9.05 -2.28 1.80
N LEU A 4 8.31 -1.83 0.80
CA LEU A 4 8.56 -2.08 -0.62
C LEU A 4 8.75 -0.75 -1.36
N HIS A 5 9.91 -0.57 -1.99
CA HIS A 5 10.25 0.62 -2.77
C HIS A 5 9.83 0.44 -4.23
N TYR A 6 8.96 1.31 -4.73
CA TYR A 6 8.39 1.24 -6.07
C TYR A 6 8.29 2.62 -6.75
N LYS A 7 9.05 2.85 -7.83
CA LYS A 7 8.98 4.08 -8.66
C LYS A 7 9.07 5.42 -7.89
N GLY A 8 9.88 5.48 -6.83
CA GLY A 8 10.01 6.67 -5.98
C GLY A 8 8.95 6.78 -4.89
N TRP A 9 8.22 5.70 -4.64
CA TRP A 9 7.26 5.54 -3.57
C TRP A 9 7.66 4.39 -2.66
N ASP A 10 7.26 4.51 -1.41
CA ASP A 10 7.41 3.54 -0.35
C ASP A 10 6.02 2.97 -0.03
N ILE A 11 5.88 1.68 -0.26
CA ILE A 11 4.68 0.88 0.07
C ILE A 11 4.97 0.21 1.41
N ILE A 12 4.22 0.59 2.45
CA ILE A 12 4.44 0.12 3.82
C ILE A 12 3.28 -0.80 4.20
N PRO A 13 3.47 -2.13 4.20
CA PRO A 13 2.40 -3.06 4.54
C PRO A 13 2.16 -3.11 6.04
N THR A 14 0.90 -2.99 6.43
CA THR A 14 0.41 -3.25 7.78
C THR A 14 -0.53 -4.44 7.73
N ALA A 15 -0.28 -5.46 8.56
CA ALA A 15 -1.14 -6.63 8.67
C ALA A 15 -1.53 -6.88 10.13
N LEU A 16 -2.79 -7.19 10.35
CA LEU A 16 -3.37 -7.45 11.67
C LEU A 16 -4.19 -8.74 11.64
N PRO A 17 -4.13 -9.56 12.70
CA PRO A 17 -5.03 -10.70 12.84
C PRO A 17 -6.46 -10.22 13.11
N THR A 18 -7.43 -10.91 12.56
CA THR A 18 -8.87 -10.69 12.80
C THR A 18 -9.41 -11.74 13.77
N SER A 19 -10.59 -11.50 14.34
CA SER A 19 -11.24 -12.42 15.28
C SER A 19 -11.62 -13.78 14.66
N ASP A 20 -11.73 -13.86 13.33
CA ASP A 20 -12.17 -15.06 12.60
C ASP A 20 -11.01 -15.95 12.12
N HIS A 21 -9.85 -15.89 12.79
CA HIS A 21 -8.61 -16.57 12.38
C HIS A 21 -8.10 -16.19 10.97
N LYS A 22 -8.55 -15.05 10.44
CA LYS A 22 -8.06 -14.47 9.19
C LYS A 22 -7.09 -13.32 9.45
N TRP A 23 -6.45 -12.85 8.40
CA TRP A 23 -5.58 -11.68 8.41
C TRP A 23 -6.19 -10.57 7.57
N THR A 24 -6.16 -9.35 8.10
CA THR A 24 -6.42 -8.14 7.33
C THR A 24 -5.10 -7.43 7.08
N ALA A 25 -4.90 -6.91 5.86
CA ALA A 25 -3.74 -6.08 5.56
C ALA A 25 -4.12 -4.87 4.70
N SER A 26 -3.38 -3.80 4.87
CA SER A 26 -3.43 -2.59 4.04
C SER A 26 -2.00 -2.11 3.80
N CYS A 27 -1.81 -1.28 2.77
CA CYS A 27 -0.53 -0.70 2.46
C CYS A 27 -0.63 0.82 2.48
N ASP A 28 0.20 1.45 3.27
CA ASP A 28 0.39 2.89 3.24
C ASP A 28 1.29 3.26 2.05
N LEU A 29 0.94 4.35 1.37
CA LEU A 29 1.64 4.88 0.21
C LEU A 29 2.32 6.20 0.60
N ALA A 30 3.65 6.18 0.64
CA ALA A 30 4.44 7.38 0.85
C ALA A 30 5.27 7.71 -0.39
N ARG A 31 5.23 8.95 -0.87
CA ARG A 31 6.07 9.41 -1.98
C ARG A 31 7.35 10.01 -1.44
N VAL A 32 8.49 9.61 -1.97
CA VAL A 32 9.78 10.22 -1.64
C VAL A 32 9.97 11.47 -2.51
N ASN A 33 10.06 12.65 -1.90
CA ASN A 33 10.31 13.90 -2.63
C ASN A 33 11.80 14.05 -3.01
N ALA A 34 12.13 15.13 -3.74
CA ALA A 34 13.51 15.38 -4.18
C ALA A 34 14.50 15.64 -3.02
N ASP A 35 13.98 16.02 -1.86
CA ASP A 35 14.73 16.26 -0.63
C ASP A 35 14.89 14.98 0.21
N GLY A 36 14.33 13.85 -0.26
CA GLY A 36 14.39 12.55 0.43
C GLY A 36 13.35 12.40 1.55
N GLU A 37 12.38 13.30 1.65
CA GLU A 37 11.31 13.23 2.65
C GLU A 37 10.15 12.35 2.17
N GLU A 38 9.65 11.50 3.05
CA GLU A 38 8.48 10.64 2.84
C GLU A 38 7.20 11.45 3.05
N VAL A 39 6.45 11.70 1.98
CA VAL A 39 5.15 12.36 2.01
C VAL A 39 4.06 11.30 1.93
N PHE A 40 3.26 11.15 2.99
CA PHE A 40 2.10 10.26 2.97
C PHE A 40 1.05 10.77 1.99
N GLU A 41 0.70 9.94 1.01
CA GLU A 41 -0.22 10.29 -0.07
C GLU A 41 -1.51 9.46 -0.02
N GLY A 42 -1.54 8.36 0.73
CA GLY A 42 -2.75 7.57 0.94
C GLY A 42 -2.49 6.19 1.50
N ALA A 43 -3.55 5.39 1.61
CA ALA A 43 -3.47 3.99 2.00
C ALA A 43 -4.42 3.16 1.13
N THR A 44 -4.04 1.92 0.86
CA THR A 44 -4.92 0.97 0.17
C THR A 44 -6.07 0.53 1.07
N MET A 45 -7.14 0.06 0.45
CA MET A 45 -8.23 -0.59 1.16
C MET A 45 -7.73 -1.83 1.94
N GLN A 46 -8.47 -2.23 2.96
CA GLN A 46 -8.14 -3.43 3.73
C GLN A 46 -8.49 -4.70 2.95
N PHE A 47 -7.54 -5.62 2.88
CA PHE A 47 -7.68 -6.92 2.25
C PHE A 47 -7.70 -8.01 3.31
N VAL A 48 -8.79 -8.77 3.37
CA VAL A 48 -8.91 -9.91 4.28
C VAL A 48 -8.58 -11.22 3.55
N ARG A 49 -7.66 -12.01 4.09
CA ARG A 49 -7.24 -13.32 3.56
C ARG A 49 -7.00 -14.32 4.71
N ASP A 50 -6.91 -15.59 4.36
CA ASP A 50 -6.73 -16.66 5.34
C ASP A 50 -5.30 -16.69 5.92
N SER A 51 -4.31 -16.21 5.18
CA SER A 51 -2.92 -16.07 5.64
C SER A 51 -2.45 -14.62 5.66
N GLN A 52 -1.48 -14.34 6.53
CA GLN A 52 -0.85 -13.03 6.63
C GLN A 52 -0.16 -12.64 5.31
N GLU A 53 0.56 -13.58 4.70
CA GLU A 53 1.30 -13.34 3.46
C GLU A 53 0.36 -13.05 2.29
N ASP A 54 -0.77 -13.77 2.17
CA ASP A 54 -1.75 -13.51 1.13
C ASP A 54 -2.42 -12.14 1.30
N ALA A 55 -2.72 -11.75 2.55
CA ALA A 55 -3.30 -10.44 2.84
C ALA A 55 -2.34 -9.32 2.43
N ILE A 56 -1.06 -9.43 2.83
CA ILE A 56 -0.02 -8.47 2.49
C ILE A 56 0.19 -8.40 0.98
N THR A 57 0.27 -9.56 0.31
CA THR A 57 0.47 -9.61 -1.14
C THR A 57 -0.66 -8.92 -1.88
N ALA A 58 -1.92 -9.21 -1.51
CA ALA A 58 -3.08 -8.53 -2.09
C ALA A 58 -3.07 -7.01 -1.87
N ALA A 59 -2.67 -6.56 -0.69
CA ALA A 59 -2.56 -5.13 -0.37
C ALA A 59 -1.44 -4.43 -1.15
N CYS A 60 -0.29 -5.08 -1.31
CA CYS A 60 0.85 -4.57 -2.06
C CYS A 60 0.59 -4.52 -3.57
N ASP A 61 -0.09 -5.52 -4.13
CA ASP A 61 -0.44 -5.54 -5.55
C ASP A 61 -1.37 -4.37 -5.90
N GLU A 62 -2.37 -4.11 -5.05
CA GLU A 62 -3.25 -2.94 -5.24
C GLU A 62 -2.49 -1.62 -5.05
N ALA A 63 -1.56 -1.55 -4.10
CA ALA A 63 -0.72 -0.38 -3.87
C ALA A 63 0.07 -0.01 -5.14
N ILE A 64 0.64 -1.01 -5.81
CA ILE A 64 1.37 -0.84 -7.07
C ILE A 64 0.44 -0.28 -8.15
N VAL A 65 -0.76 -0.86 -8.30
CA VAL A 65 -1.75 -0.40 -9.29
C VAL A 65 -2.18 1.04 -9.02
N GLN A 66 -2.40 1.40 -7.76
CA GLN A 66 -2.74 2.77 -7.37
C GLN A 66 -1.60 3.75 -7.69
N ILE A 67 -0.35 3.41 -7.36
CA ILE A 67 0.80 4.23 -7.73
C ILE A 67 0.90 4.39 -9.25
N ASP A 68 0.72 3.31 -10.01
CA ASP A 68 0.75 3.36 -11.47
C ASP A 68 -0.34 4.27 -12.04
N ASN A 69 -1.54 4.24 -11.46
CA ASN A 69 -2.64 5.13 -11.84
C ASN A 69 -2.35 6.61 -11.49
N ILE A 70 -1.76 6.88 -10.32
CA ILE A 70 -1.35 8.24 -9.90
C ILE A 70 -0.26 8.78 -10.84
N ILE A 71 0.72 7.95 -11.20
CA ILE A 71 1.80 8.32 -12.12
C ILE A 71 1.25 8.56 -13.53
N ALA A 72 0.38 7.67 -14.02
CA ALA A 72 -0.18 7.76 -15.36
C ALA A 72 -1.17 8.93 -15.51
N ASN A 73 -1.90 9.27 -14.45
CA ASN A 73 -2.84 10.39 -14.44
C ASN A 73 -2.87 11.08 -13.06
N PRO A 74 -2.11 12.17 -12.87
CA PRO A 74 -2.05 12.86 -11.58
C PRO A 74 -3.36 13.56 -11.17
N LEU A 75 -4.38 13.58 -12.03
CA LEU A 75 -5.74 14.04 -11.70
C LEU A 75 -6.59 12.97 -11.00
N VAL A 76 -6.12 11.71 -10.91
CA VAL A 76 -6.72 10.64 -10.10
C VAL A 76 -6.30 10.81 -8.62
N ARG A 77 -6.30 12.06 -8.14
CA ARG A 77 -6.30 12.32 -6.70
C ARG A 77 -7.72 12.02 -6.22
N MET A 78 -7.90 10.89 -5.56
CA MET A 78 -9.17 10.54 -4.94
C MET A 78 -9.52 11.63 -3.91
N THR A 79 -10.59 12.37 -4.22
CA THR A 79 -11.30 13.27 -3.30
C THR A 79 -12.00 12.51 -2.20
#